data_AF-A0A8D8FKV9-F1
#
_entry.id   AF-A0A8D8FKV9-F1
#
_cell.length_a   1.000
_cell.length_b   1.000
_cell.length_c   1.000
_cell.angle_alpha   90.00
_cell.angle_beta   90.00
_cell.angle_gamma   90.00
#
_symmetry.space_group_name_H-M   'P 1'
#
loop_
_entity.id
_entity.type
_entity.pdbx_description
1 polymer ?
#
loop_
_entity_poly.entity_id
_entity_poly.type
_entity_poly.pdbx_seq_one_letter_code
_entity_poly.pdbx_strand_id
1 'polypeptide(L)'
;ECNIQYALNPYSEEYYIIEVNARLSRSSALASKATGYPLAYVAAKLALAIPLPEIKNSVTGVTTACFEPSLDYCVVKMPRWDLSKFTRVSKHIGSSMKSVGEVMAIGRKFEEAFQKALRMVDNVNGFDPYLKAVNEHELVQPTDKRMFVLAAALKAGYTVEKIYELTQIDRWFLRKMKTIIDFTTRLEELSAVPGKAMLLEAKKIGFSDKQIAGLINTTELVV
;
A
#
# COMPACT_ATOMS: atom_id res chain seq x y z
N GLU A 1 -25.00 -6.80 0.25
CA GLU A 1 -23.65 -6.38 -0.17
C GLU A 1 -22.92 -7.59 -0.73
N CYS A 2 -22.04 -7.38 -1.70
CA CYS A 2 -21.19 -8.43 -2.26
C CYS A 2 -19.84 -7.83 -2.70
N ASN A 3 -18.83 -8.68 -2.81
CA ASN A 3 -17.54 -8.33 -3.40
C ASN A 3 -17.34 -9.12 -4.70
N ILE A 4 -16.98 -8.42 -5.78
CA ILE A 4 -16.68 -9.01 -7.09
C ILE A 4 -15.21 -8.79 -7.42
N GLN A 5 -14.58 -9.79 -8.04
CA GLN A 5 -13.17 -9.74 -8.46
C GLN A 5 -13.06 -9.92 -9.97
N TYR A 6 -12.17 -9.14 -10.58
CA TYR A 6 -11.89 -9.15 -12.00
C TYR A 6 -10.40 -9.32 -12.26
N ALA A 7 -10.05 -9.91 -13.40
CA ALA A 7 -8.72 -9.80 -14.01
C ALA A 7 -8.85 -8.99 -15.30
N LEU A 8 -8.03 -7.95 -15.47
CA LEU A 8 -8.02 -7.07 -16.65
C LEU A 8 -6.69 -7.25 -17.39
N ASN A 9 -6.76 -7.42 -18.71
CA ASN A 9 -5.58 -7.43 -19.57
C ASN A 9 -4.96 -6.02 -19.60
N PRO A 10 -3.68 -5.84 -19.25
CA PRO A 10 -3.08 -4.49 -19.19
C PRO A 10 -2.89 -3.82 -20.57
N TYR A 11 -3.12 -4.55 -21.67
CA TYR A 11 -2.92 -4.06 -23.04
C TYR A 11 -4.20 -3.95 -23.86
N SER A 12 -5.37 -4.26 -23.26
CA SER A 12 -6.65 -4.25 -23.94
C SER A 12 -7.80 -4.02 -22.96
N GLU A 13 -9.04 -3.97 -23.46
CA GLU A 13 -10.25 -3.90 -22.63
C GLU A 13 -10.76 -5.30 -22.23
N GLU A 14 -10.00 -6.35 -22.55
CA GLU A 14 -10.37 -7.72 -22.21
C GLU A 14 -10.30 -7.95 -20.69
N TYR A 15 -11.40 -8.41 -20.10
CA TYR A 15 -11.48 -8.73 -18.69
C TYR A 15 -12.20 -10.05 -18.43
N TYR A 16 -11.87 -10.66 -17.30
CA TYR A 16 -12.47 -11.89 -16.81
C TYR A 16 -13.07 -11.66 -15.42
N ILE A 17 -14.26 -12.18 -15.20
CA ILE A 17 -14.84 -12.27 -13.85
C ILE A 17 -14.24 -13.49 -13.17
N ILE A 18 -13.63 -13.28 -12.00
CA ILE A 18 -12.96 -14.36 -11.25
C ILE A 18 -13.94 -15.02 -10.28
N GLU A 19 -14.55 -14.23 -9.40
CA GLU A 19 -15.52 -14.71 -8.42
C GLU A 19 -16.44 -13.59 -7.90
N VAL A 20 -17.54 -14.01 -7.28
CA VAL A 20 -18.44 -13.15 -6.50
C VAL A 20 -18.63 -13.73 -5.12
N ASN A 21 -18.32 -12.94 -4.10
CA ASN A 21 -18.60 -13.24 -2.71
C ASN A 21 -19.90 -12.52 -2.31
N ALA A 22 -21.03 -13.24 -2.29
CA ALA A 22 -22.34 -12.71 -1.93
C ALA A 22 -22.54 -12.50 -0.42
N ARG A 23 -21.56 -11.86 0.23
CA ARG A 23 -21.54 -11.56 1.67
C ARG A 23 -20.51 -10.47 1.96
N LEU A 24 -20.58 -9.94 3.19
CA LEU A 24 -19.50 -9.12 3.74
C LEU A 24 -18.17 -9.90 3.72
N SER A 25 -17.09 -9.16 3.49
CA SER A 25 -15.76 -9.68 3.27
C SER A 25 -14.71 -8.82 3.96
N ARG A 26 -13.45 -9.29 4.00
CA ARG A 26 -12.33 -8.45 4.45
C ARG A 26 -12.20 -7.19 3.58
N SER A 27 -12.48 -7.32 2.28
CA SER A 27 -12.51 -6.20 1.33
C SER A 27 -13.62 -5.20 1.65
N SER A 28 -14.80 -5.65 2.11
CA SER A 28 -15.88 -4.73 2.49
C SER A 28 -15.57 -3.98 3.79
N ALA A 29 -14.89 -4.62 4.75
CA ALA A 29 -14.37 -3.93 5.93
C ALA A 29 -13.32 -2.88 5.54
N LEU A 30 -12.37 -3.21 4.66
CA LEU A 30 -11.39 -2.27 4.14
C LEU A 30 -12.07 -1.09 3.41
N ALA A 31 -12.99 -1.36 2.50
CA ALA A 31 -13.73 -0.34 1.76
C ALA A 31 -14.52 0.59 2.69
N SER A 32 -15.13 0.04 3.75
CA SER A 32 -15.86 0.86 4.74
C SER A 32 -14.93 1.82 5.48
N LYS A 33 -13.71 1.38 5.81
CA LYS A 33 -12.70 2.23 6.44
C LYS A 33 -12.08 3.24 5.47
N ALA A 34 -11.87 2.83 4.22
CA ALA A 34 -11.31 3.67 3.18
C ALA A 34 -12.25 4.79 2.76
N THR A 35 -13.56 4.57 2.78
CA THR A 35 -14.57 5.53 2.28
C THR A 35 -15.32 6.26 3.38
N GLY A 36 -15.28 5.75 4.62
CA GLY A 36 -16.18 6.17 5.68
C GLY A 36 -17.62 5.67 5.51
N TYR A 37 -17.93 4.92 4.45
CA TYR A 37 -19.25 4.38 4.17
C TYR A 37 -19.47 3.05 4.92
N PRO A 38 -20.41 2.95 5.87
CA PRO A 38 -20.54 1.77 6.72
C PRO A 38 -21.30 0.64 6.01
N LEU A 39 -20.63 -0.11 5.12
CA LEU A 39 -21.25 -1.12 4.26
C LEU A 39 -22.07 -2.17 5.03
N ALA A 40 -21.55 -2.65 6.17
CA ALA A 40 -22.26 -3.63 6.99
C ALA A 40 -23.56 -3.08 7.59
N TYR A 41 -23.53 -1.82 8.06
CA TYR A 41 -24.71 -1.15 8.61
C TYR A 41 -25.79 -0.94 7.55
N VAL A 42 -25.39 -0.45 6.37
CA VAL A 42 -26.30 -0.24 5.25
C VAL A 42 -26.88 -1.57 4.76
N ALA A 43 -26.05 -2.62 4.65
CA ALA A 43 -26.51 -3.95 4.25
C ALA A 43 -27.54 -4.53 5.23
N ALA A 44 -27.37 -4.32 6.54
CA ALA A 44 -28.35 -4.74 7.54
C ALA A 44 -29.68 -3.99 7.41
N LYS A 45 -29.66 -2.70 7.12
CA LYS A 45 -30.87 -1.90 6.86
C LYS A 45 -31.61 -2.35 5.61
N LEU A 46 -30.87 -2.63 4.53
CA LEU A 46 -31.42 -3.17 3.29
C LEU A 46 -32.08 -4.54 3.50
N ALA A 47 -31.53 -5.39 4.38
CA ALA A 47 -32.13 -6.68 4.73
C ALA A 47 -33.48 -6.53 5.46
N LEU A 48 -33.75 -5.37 6.05
CA LEU A 48 -35.05 -5.00 6.63
C LEU A 48 -35.96 -4.26 5.61
N ALA A 49 -35.66 -4.39 4.31
CA ALA A 49 -36.37 -3.74 3.21
C ALA A 49 -36.36 -2.20 3.24
N ILE A 50 -35.43 -1.58 3.96
CA ILE A 50 -35.25 -0.12 3.96
C ILE A 50 -34.39 0.25 2.74
N PRO A 51 -34.91 1.03 1.78
CA PRO A 51 -34.18 1.34 0.55
C PRO A 51 -33.06 2.37 0.81
N LEU A 52 -32.02 2.35 -0.05
CA LEU A 52 -30.85 3.24 0.08
C LEU A 52 -31.18 4.73 0.24
N PRO A 53 -32.17 5.31 -0.48
CA PRO A 53 -32.53 6.72 -0.32
C PRO A 53 -33.10 7.09 1.06
N GLU A 54 -33.62 6.14 1.82
CA GLU A 54 -34.17 6.37 3.17
C GLU A 54 -33.11 6.23 4.27
N ILE A 55 -31.98 5.59 3.97
CA ILE A 55 -30.87 5.43 4.91
C ILE A 55 -30.06 6.71 4.90
N LYS A 56 -29.95 7.41 6.03
CA LYS A 56 -29.12 8.62 6.13
C LYS A 56 -27.63 8.29 6.14
N ASN A 57 -26.84 9.13 5.47
CA ASN A 57 -25.38 9.06 5.54
C ASN A 57 -24.90 9.60 6.89
N SER A 58 -24.33 8.73 7.72
CA SER A 58 -23.85 9.08 9.06
C SER A 58 -22.66 10.04 9.08
N VAL A 59 -21.92 10.18 7.97
CA VAL A 59 -20.74 11.05 7.90
C VAL A 59 -21.13 12.50 7.61
N THR A 60 -21.99 12.72 6.62
CA THR A 60 -22.38 14.08 6.20
C THR A 60 -23.64 14.59 6.91
N GLY A 61 -24.51 13.70 7.41
CA GLY A 61 -25.76 14.03 8.10
C GLY A 61 -26.86 14.63 7.21
N VAL A 62 -26.52 15.14 6.03
CA VAL A 62 -27.44 15.84 5.10
C VAL A 62 -27.75 15.06 3.83
N THR A 63 -26.98 14.02 3.52
CA THR A 63 -27.20 13.15 2.35
C THR A 63 -27.72 11.77 2.75
N THR A 64 -28.12 10.97 1.77
CA THR A 64 -28.56 9.59 1.95
C THR A 64 -27.40 8.62 1.69
N ALA A 65 -27.60 7.33 1.92
CA ALA A 65 -26.65 6.28 1.59
C ALA A 65 -26.65 5.94 0.08
N CYS A 66 -27.54 6.53 -0.71
CA CYS A 66 -27.65 6.27 -2.14
C CYS A 66 -26.67 7.15 -2.95
N PHE A 67 -25.37 6.89 -2.83
CA PHE A 67 -24.32 7.59 -3.58
C PHE A 67 -23.06 6.74 -3.69
N GLU A 68 -22.15 7.15 -4.58
CA GLU A 68 -20.81 6.59 -4.68
C GLU A 68 -19.81 7.51 -3.97
N PRO A 69 -19.06 7.03 -2.95
CA PRO A 69 -18.06 7.86 -2.27
C PRO A 69 -16.95 8.34 -3.21
N SER A 70 -16.61 9.63 -3.11
CA SER A 70 -15.44 10.23 -3.78
C SER A 70 -14.35 10.48 -2.75
N LEU A 71 -13.10 10.12 -3.09
CA LEU A 71 -11.95 10.22 -2.19
C LEU A 71 -10.96 11.24 -2.73
N ASP A 72 -10.50 12.15 -1.88
CA ASP A 72 -9.45 13.14 -2.16
C ASP A 72 -8.08 12.74 -1.59
N TYR A 73 -7.95 11.45 -1.28
CA TYR A 73 -6.76 10.78 -0.75
C TYR A 73 -6.59 9.38 -1.32
N CYS A 74 -5.40 8.82 -1.14
CA CYS A 74 -5.04 7.44 -1.47
C CYS A 74 -5.03 6.58 -0.21
N VAL A 75 -5.55 5.35 -0.32
CA VAL A 75 -5.52 4.35 0.74
C VAL A 75 -4.66 3.18 0.30
N VAL A 76 -3.67 2.81 1.11
CA VAL A 76 -2.80 1.66 0.85
C VAL A 76 -3.02 0.64 1.95
N LYS A 77 -3.37 -0.59 1.54
CA LYS A 77 -3.45 -1.75 2.41
C LYS A 77 -2.21 -2.62 2.22
N MET A 78 -1.60 -3.07 3.31
CA MET A 78 -0.48 -4.00 3.28
C MET A 78 -0.75 -5.19 4.19
N PRO A 79 -0.63 -6.44 3.71
CA PRO A 79 -0.74 -7.62 4.56
C PRO A 79 0.44 -7.73 5.54
N ARG A 80 0.16 -8.31 6.72
CA ARG A 80 1.14 -8.71 7.72
C ARG A 80 1.36 -10.21 7.65
N TRP A 81 2.63 -10.61 7.57
CA TRP A 81 3.06 -11.99 7.63
C TRP A 81 3.89 -12.24 8.89
N ASP A 82 3.84 -13.49 9.36
CA ASP A 82 4.62 -13.97 10.51
C ASP A 82 5.26 -15.32 10.19
N LEU A 83 5.81 -15.43 8.97
CA LEU A 83 6.32 -16.69 8.41
C LEU A 83 7.64 -17.14 9.05
N SER A 84 8.36 -16.23 9.72
CA SER A 84 9.59 -16.56 10.45
C SER A 84 9.37 -17.54 11.60
N LYS A 85 8.16 -17.59 12.16
CA LYS A 85 7.77 -18.56 13.20
C LYS A 85 7.63 -19.99 12.67
N PHE A 86 7.53 -20.17 11.36
CA PHE A 86 7.24 -21.46 10.73
C PHE A 86 8.39 -21.90 9.82
N THR A 87 9.37 -22.61 10.38
CA THR A 87 10.61 -23.01 9.69
C THR A 87 10.40 -23.91 8.47
N ARG A 88 9.32 -24.70 8.45
CA ARG A 88 8.99 -25.64 7.37
C ARG A 88 8.00 -25.09 6.35
N VAL A 89 7.58 -23.82 6.48
CA VAL A 89 6.59 -23.21 5.58
C VAL A 89 7.30 -22.38 4.52
N SER A 90 6.90 -22.59 3.26
CA SER A 90 7.36 -21.79 2.15
C SER A 90 6.97 -20.32 2.32
N LYS A 91 7.94 -19.43 2.14
CA LYS A 91 7.78 -17.97 2.18
C LYS A 91 7.15 -17.40 0.91
N HIS A 92 7.01 -18.21 -0.14
CA HIS A 92 6.36 -17.78 -1.38
C HIS A 92 4.88 -17.49 -1.13
N ILE A 93 4.41 -16.38 -1.70
CA ILE A 93 3.01 -15.98 -1.67
C ILE A 93 2.36 -16.28 -3.02
N GLY A 94 1.07 -16.60 -3.01
CA GLY A 94 0.31 -16.96 -4.20
C GLY A 94 -1.18 -16.81 -3.94
N SER A 95 -2.01 -17.57 -4.65
CA SER A 95 -3.47 -17.54 -4.52
C SER A 95 -3.97 -17.91 -3.12
N SER A 96 -3.30 -18.85 -2.46
CA SER A 96 -3.63 -19.23 -1.08
C SER A 96 -3.06 -18.22 -0.08
N MET A 97 -3.97 -17.61 0.71
CA MET A 97 -3.60 -16.62 1.72
C MET A 97 -2.74 -17.24 2.83
N LYS A 98 -1.64 -16.55 3.19
CA LYS A 98 -0.76 -16.88 4.33
C LYS A 98 -0.58 -15.72 5.32
N SER A 99 -1.15 -14.55 5.04
CA SER A 99 -1.07 -13.38 5.92
C SER A 99 -1.92 -13.58 7.17
N VAL A 100 -1.40 -13.15 8.32
CA VAL A 100 -2.07 -13.25 9.62
C VAL A 100 -2.85 -11.99 9.99
N GLY A 101 -2.62 -10.89 9.26
CA GLY A 101 -3.29 -9.62 9.47
C GLY A 101 -3.05 -8.66 8.32
N GLU A 102 -3.47 -7.42 8.50
CA GLU A 102 -3.30 -6.35 7.53
C GLU A 102 -3.33 -4.99 8.21
N VAL A 103 -2.69 -4.02 7.57
CA VAL A 103 -2.70 -2.61 7.97
C VAL A 103 -3.23 -1.77 6.84
N MET A 104 -3.74 -0.59 7.17
CA MET A 104 -4.26 0.39 6.22
C MET A 104 -3.68 1.76 6.57
N ALA A 105 -3.14 2.45 5.58
CA ALA A 105 -2.67 3.83 5.72
C ALA A 105 -3.32 4.75 4.69
N ILE A 106 -3.47 6.01 5.07
CA ILE A 106 -4.06 7.07 4.25
C ILE A 106 -3.01 8.17 4.03
N GLY A 107 -2.95 8.67 2.80
CA GLY A 107 -2.09 9.78 2.41
C GLY A 107 -2.65 10.50 1.19
N ARG A 108 -2.26 11.76 0.97
CA ARG A 108 -2.68 12.53 -0.21
C ARG A 108 -1.89 12.17 -1.46
N LYS A 109 -0.80 11.41 -1.28
CA LYS A 109 0.02 10.81 -2.33
C LYS A 109 0.18 9.32 -2.08
N PHE A 110 0.40 8.55 -3.14
CA PHE A 110 0.67 7.12 -3.02
C PHE A 110 1.93 6.86 -2.19
N GLU A 111 3.01 7.58 -2.46
CA GLU A 111 4.30 7.46 -1.77
C GLU A 111 4.12 7.63 -0.26
N GLU A 112 3.31 8.64 0.13
CA GLU A 112 2.99 8.93 1.51
C GLU A 112 2.23 7.78 2.19
N ALA A 113 1.13 7.33 1.59
CA ALA A 113 0.31 6.25 2.12
C ALA A 113 1.10 4.92 2.16
N PHE A 114 1.91 4.66 1.13
CA PHE A 114 2.73 3.46 1.01
C PHE A 114 3.80 3.37 2.09
N GLN A 115 4.57 4.44 2.32
CA GLN A 115 5.59 4.44 3.38
C GLN A 115 4.97 4.33 4.78
N LYS A 116 3.82 4.99 5.02
CA LYS A 116 3.07 4.83 6.27
C LYS A 116 2.62 3.37 6.46
N ALA A 117 2.07 2.74 5.42
CA ALA A 117 1.64 1.34 5.49
C ALA A 117 2.79 0.40 5.81
N LEU A 118 3.96 0.56 5.17
CA LEU A 118 5.15 -0.25 5.45
C LEU A 118 5.57 -0.18 6.92
N ARG A 119 5.62 1.03 7.50
CA ARG A 119 5.93 1.24 8.92
C ARG A 119 4.93 0.60 9.88
N MET A 120 3.67 0.47 9.47
CA MET A 120 2.66 -0.19 10.29
C MET A 120 2.77 -1.71 10.27
N VAL A 121 3.32 -2.30 9.20
CA VAL A 121 3.42 -3.76 9.07
C VAL A 121 4.45 -4.33 10.03
N ASP A 122 5.69 -3.84 10.00
CA ASP A 122 6.83 -4.44 10.70
C ASP A 122 7.68 -3.36 11.35
N ASN A 123 8.71 -3.76 12.09
CA ASN A 123 9.72 -2.83 12.63
C ASN A 123 10.67 -2.34 11.52
N VAL A 124 10.10 -1.71 10.50
CA VAL A 124 10.79 -1.11 9.35
C VAL A 124 10.45 0.38 9.31
N ASN A 125 11.40 1.21 8.90
CA ASN A 125 11.20 2.66 8.92
C ASN A 125 10.49 3.17 7.65
N GLY A 126 10.35 2.35 6.61
CA GLY A 126 9.65 2.70 5.36
C GLY A 126 10.10 1.80 4.21
N PHE A 127 10.12 2.34 2.99
CA PHE A 127 10.59 1.62 1.80
C PHE A 127 12.12 1.63 1.72
N ASP A 128 12.73 0.73 2.48
CA ASP A 128 14.18 0.71 2.75
C ASP A 128 14.92 -0.26 1.80
N PRO A 129 15.87 0.23 0.98
CA PRO A 129 16.63 -0.59 0.04
C PRO A 129 17.74 -1.44 0.68
N TYR A 130 18.05 -1.24 1.96
CA TYR A 130 19.18 -1.90 2.63
C TYR A 130 18.77 -3.13 3.46
N LEU A 131 17.47 -3.37 3.63
CA LEU A 131 16.96 -4.52 4.39
C LEU A 131 17.14 -5.87 3.67
N LYS A 132 17.29 -5.86 2.35
CA LYS A 132 17.49 -7.04 1.52
C LYS A 132 18.50 -6.74 0.41
N ALA A 133 19.22 -7.78 -0.01
CA ALA A 133 19.99 -7.72 -1.23
C ALA A 133 19.07 -7.87 -2.46
N VAL A 134 19.55 -7.42 -3.62
CA VAL A 134 18.90 -7.68 -4.89
C VAL A 134 18.81 -9.19 -5.13
N ASN A 135 17.63 -9.66 -5.48
CA ASN A 135 17.37 -11.06 -5.79
C ASN A 135 16.25 -11.14 -6.84
N GLU A 136 16.63 -11.33 -8.11
CA GLU A 136 15.66 -11.40 -9.20
C GLU A 136 14.69 -12.59 -9.05
N HIS A 137 15.12 -13.69 -8.43
CA HIS A 137 14.22 -14.82 -8.17
C HIS A 137 13.08 -14.42 -7.23
N GLU A 138 13.33 -13.60 -6.19
CA GLU A 138 12.25 -13.09 -5.34
C GLU A 138 11.42 -11.98 -6.00
N LEU A 139 11.97 -11.29 -7.01
CA LEU A 139 11.21 -10.38 -7.85
C LEU A 139 10.25 -11.14 -8.75
N VAL A 140 10.64 -12.28 -9.32
CA VAL A 140 9.76 -13.13 -10.14
C VAL A 140 8.79 -13.95 -9.29
N GLN A 141 9.31 -14.64 -8.27
CA GLN A 141 8.55 -15.50 -7.36
C GLN A 141 8.29 -14.77 -6.03
N PRO A 142 7.12 -14.13 -5.87
CA PRO A 142 6.90 -13.19 -4.78
C PRO A 142 6.99 -13.84 -3.40
N THR A 143 7.61 -13.13 -2.46
CA THR A 143 7.73 -13.48 -1.03
C THR A 143 7.13 -12.38 -0.15
N ASP A 144 7.01 -12.63 1.16
CA ASP A 144 6.62 -11.63 2.16
C ASP A 144 7.58 -10.44 2.27
N LYS A 145 8.80 -10.56 1.72
CA LYS A 145 9.83 -9.52 1.72
C LYS A 145 10.14 -8.93 0.34
N ARG A 146 9.38 -9.30 -0.70
CA ARG A 146 9.58 -8.83 -2.09
C ARG A 146 9.70 -7.32 -2.23
N MET A 147 8.95 -6.54 -1.43
CA MET A 147 9.00 -5.07 -1.47
C MET A 147 10.40 -4.53 -1.17
N PHE A 148 11.15 -5.13 -0.24
CA PHE A 148 12.51 -4.68 0.10
C PHE A 148 13.54 -5.15 -0.92
N VAL A 149 13.32 -6.30 -1.55
CA VAL A 149 14.13 -6.74 -2.71
C VAL A 149 13.93 -5.79 -3.89
N LEU A 150 12.69 -5.31 -4.10
CA LEU A 150 12.36 -4.31 -5.13
C LEU A 150 13.02 -2.96 -4.82
N ALA A 151 12.98 -2.51 -3.57
CA ALA A 151 13.70 -1.31 -3.12
C ALA A 151 15.19 -1.41 -3.41
N ALA A 152 15.82 -2.54 -3.07
CA ALA A 152 17.23 -2.81 -3.35
C ALA A 152 17.53 -2.79 -4.86
N ALA A 153 16.67 -3.37 -5.69
CA ALA A 153 16.85 -3.39 -7.14
C ALA A 153 16.79 -1.99 -7.76
N LEU A 154 15.84 -1.16 -7.32
CA LEU A 154 15.77 0.25 -7.71
C LEU A 154 17.04 1.00 -7.29
N LYS A 155 17.53 0.78 -6.06
CA LYS A 155 18.74 1.41 -5.55
C LYS A 155 20.00 0.97 -6.33
N ALA A 156 20.02 -0.28 -6.77
CA ALA A 156 21.06 -0.83 -7.64
C ALA A 156 20.96 -0.36 -9.11
N GLY A 157 20.03 0.54 -9.43
CA GLY A 157 19.92 1.16 -10.77
C GLY A 157 19.07 0.38 -11.77
N TYR A 158 18.25 -0.57 -11.33
CA TYR A 158 17.36 -1.28 -12.26
C TYR A 158 16.30 -0.32 -12.82
N THR A 159 16.02 -0.46 -14.12
CA THR A 159 14.96 0.34 -14.77
C THR A 159 13.58 -0.10 -14.31
N VAL A 160 12.60 0.80 -14.41
CA VAL A 160 11.19 0.49 -14.13
C VAL A 160 10.71 -0.64 -15.03
N GLU A 161 11.16 -0.66 -16.28
CA GLU A 161 10.82 -1.63 -17.31
C GLU A 161 11.34 -3.02 -16.93
N LYS A 162 12.61 -3.14 -16.50
CA LYS A 162 13.17 -4.40 -16.03
C LYS A 162 12.41 -4.93 -14.82
N ILE A 163 12.07 -4.08 -13.85
CA ILE A 163 11.30 -4.50 -12.68
C ILE A 163 9.87 -4.88 -13.08
N TYR A 164 9.25 -4.18 -14.03
CA TYR A 164 7.95 -4.55 -14.57
C TYR A 164 7.99 -5.96 -15.19
N GLU A 165 8.98 -6.27 -16.02
CA GLU A 165 9.14 -7.60 -16.63
C GLU A 165 9.24 -8.70 -15.58
N LEU A 166 10.06 -8.48 -14.54
CA LEU A 166 10.24 -9.44 -13.46
C LEU A 166 9.00 -9.57 -12.58
N THR A 167 8.26 -8.48 -12.35
CA THR A 167 7.26 -8.44 -11.26
C THR A 167 5.81 -8.43 -11.70
N GLN A 168 5.54 -7.94 -12.92
CA GLN A 168 4.23 -7.58 -13.44
C GLN A 168 3.47 -6.53 -12.59
N ILE A 169 4.18 -5.82 -11.70
CA ILE A 169 3.62 -4.66 -10.97
C ILE A 169 3.58 -3.49 -11.94
N ASP A 170 2.42 -2.84 -12.04
CA ASP A 170 2.23 -1.75 -13.00
C ASP A 170 3.29 -0.63 -12.86
N ARG A 171 3.70 -0.12 -14.03
CA ARG A 171 4.77 0.89 -14.15
C ARG A 171 4.47 2.16 -13.36
N TRP A 172 3.20 2.52 -13.19
CA TRP A 172 2.82 3.66 -12.38
C TRP A 172 3.30 3.50 -10.93
N PHE A 173 3.03 2.35 -10.30
CA PHE A 173 3.49 2.08 -8.93
C PHE A 173 5.01 2.02 -8.85
N LEU A 174 5.65 1.37 -9.82
CA LEU A 174 7.11 1.25 -9.86
C LEU A 174 7.79 2.62 -9.99
N ARG A 175 7.24 3.54 -10.80
CA ARG A 175 7.72 4.93 -10.88
C ARG A 175 7.59 5.66 -9.55
N LYS A 176 6.49 5.46 -8.83
CA LYS A 176 6.27 6.05 -7.50
C LYS A 176 7.24 5.50 -6.46
N MET A 177 7.51 4.19 -6.49
CA MET A 177 8.53 3.57 -5.65
C MET A 177 9.93 4.09 -5.99
N LYS A 178 10.23 4.26 -7.29
CA LYS A 178 11.48 4.87 -7.75
C LYS A 178 11.63 6.31 -7.22
N THR A 179 10.57 7.12 -7.22
CA THR A 179 10.61 8.47 -6.63
C THR A 179 11.07 8.45 -5.17
N ILE A 180 10.65 7.46 -4.38
CA ILE A 180 11.11 7.30 -3.00
C ILE A 180 12.61 7.00 -2.98
N ILE A 181 13.09 6.05 -3.79
CA ILE A 181 14.51 5.65 -3.83
C ILE A 181 15.43 6.75 -4.37
N ASP A 182 14.97 7.52 -5.36
CA ASP A 182 15.69 8.68 -5.88
C ASP A 182 15.83 9.74 -4.79
N PHE A 183 14.77 9.97 -4.01
CA PHE A 183 14.80 10.90 -2.88
C PHE A 183 15.70 10.39 -1.74
N THR A 184 15.68 9.09 -1.45
CA THR A 184 16.61 8.44 -0.52
C THR A 184 18.06 8.72 -0.92
N THR A 185 18.40 8.56 -2.20
CA THR A 185 19.75 8.81 -2.71
C THR A 185 20.13 10.29 -2.58
N ARG A 186 19.22 11.22 -2.90
CA ARG A 186 19.43 12.67 -2.70
C ARG A 186 19.69 13.03 -1.23
N LEU A 187 19.03 12.38 -0.28
CA LEU A 187 19.25 12.61 1.15
C LEU A 187 20.63 12.10 1.60
N GLU A 188 21.07 10.95 1.12
CA GLU A 188 22.37 10.36 1.49
C GLU A 188 23.57 11.19 1.01
N GLU A 189 23.41 11.98 -0.04
CA GLU A 189 24.44 12.90 -0.54
C GLU A 189 24.64 14.12 0.37
N LEU A 190 23.79 14.33 1.37
CA LEU A 190 23.87 15.47 2.27
C LEU A 190 24.83 15.21 3.43
N SER A 191 25.71 16.18 3.68
CA SER A 191 26.61 16.18 4.85
C SER A 191 26.02 16.90 6.07
N ALA A 192 24.82 17.45 5.97
CA ALA A 192 24.17 18.28 6.99
C ALA A 192 22.65 18.14 6.96
N VAL A 193 21.99 18.66 8.00
CA VAL A 193 20.52 18.66 8.12
C VAL A 193 19.90 19.38 6.91
N PRO A 194 18.93 18.76 6.21
CA PRO A 194 18.29 19.38 5.06
C PRO A 194 17.54 20.65 5.43
N GLY A 195 17.53 21.63 4.53
CA GLY A 195 16.71 22.83 4.70
C GLY A 195 15.20 22.51 4.74
N LYS A 196 14.41 23.42 5.31
CA LYS A 196 12.95 23.31 5.49
C LYS A 196 12.20 22.83 4.24
N ALA A 197 12.57 23.32 3.07
CA ALA A 197 11.92 22.98 1.81
C ALA A 197 12.08 21.48 1.46
N MET A 198 13.29 20.94 1.61
CA MET A 198 13.57 19.53 1.33
C MET A 198 12.95 18.63 2.39
N LEU A 199 12.99 19.02 3.67
CA LEU A 199 12.28 18.29 4.73
C LEU A 199 10.78 18.21 4.42
N LEU A 200 10.15 19.33 4.05
CA LEU A 200 8.74 19.33 3.67
C LEU A 200 8.44 18.41 2.48
N GLU A 201 9.32 18.35 1.48
CA GLU A 201 9.22 17.42 0.35
C GLU A 201 9.29 15.96 0.83
N ALA A 202 10.26 15.64 1.68
CA ALA A 202 10.44 14.31 2.28
C ALA A 202 9.20 13.87 3.07
N LYS A 203 8.63 14.75 3.90
CA LYS A 203 7.41 14.45 4.66
C LYS A 203 6.21 14.23 3.74
N LYS A 204 6.08 15.02 2.67
CA LYS A 204 4.98 14.88 1.68
C LYS A 204 5.02 13.57 0.90
N ILE A 205 6.18 12.94 0.77
CA ILE A 205 6.32 11.61 0.15
C ILE A 205 6.41 10.48 1.20
N GLY A 206 6.22 10.80 2.48
CA GLY A 206 6.01 9.82 3.55
C GLY A 206 7.22 9.42 4.36
N PHE A 207 8.38 10.10 4.25
CA PHE A 207 9.56 9.78 5.07
C PHE A 207 9.28 10.05 6.55
N SER A 208 9.64 9.10 7.42
CA SER A 208 9.70 9.35 8.86
C SER A 208 10.97 10.09 9.24
N ASP A 209 10.96 10.72 10.41
CA ASP A 209 12.12 11.46 10.92
C ASP A 209 13.29 10.50 11.16
N LYS A 210 13.00 9.30 11.68
CA LYS A 210 13.97 8.19 11.77
C LYS A 210 14.58 7.76 10.42
N GLN A 211 13.82 7.75 9.32
CA GLN A 211 14.40 7.47 7.99
C GLN A 211 15.36 8.58 7.58
N ILE A 212 14.92 9.83 7.66
CA ILE A 212 15.75 10.98 7.26
C ILE A 212 17.03 11.02 8.09
N ALA A 213 16.89 10.86 9.42
CA ALA A 213 18.00 10.86 10.36
C ALA A 213 19.03 9.78 10.03
N GLY A 214 18.58 8.56 9.74
CA GLY A 214 19.46 7.46 9.34
C GLY A 214 20.20 7.70 8.03
N LEU A 215 19.58 8.39 7.07
CA LEU A 215 20.19 8.66 5.76
C LEU A 215 21.26 9.77 5.81
N ILE A 216 21.12 10.74 6.72
CA ILE A 216 22.07 11.85 6.87
C ILE A 216 23.03 11.66 8.07
N ASN A 217 23.08 10.45 8.65
CA ASN A 217 23.93 10.10 9.80
C ASN A 217 23.73 11.01 11.03
N THR A 218 22.48 11.36 11.35
CA THR A 218 22.11 12.11 12.55
C THR A 218 21.11 11.34 13.43
N THR A 219 20.65 11.96 14.52
CA THR A 219 19.61 11.39 15.38
C THR A 219 18.22 11.93 15.04
N GLU A 220 17.19 11.15 15.34
CA GLU A 220 15.79 11.54 15.09
C GLU A 220 15.38 12.84 15.79
N LEU A 221 16.00 13.17 16.93
CA LEU A 221 15.72 14.41 17.68
C LEU A 221 16.21 15.68 16.96
N VAL A 222 17.16 15.53 16.03
CA VAL A 222 17.78 16.65 15.30
C VAL A 222 17.00 16.98 14.01
N VAL A 223 16.20 16.04 13.50
CA VAL A 223 15.39 16.15 12.28
C VAL A 223 14.00 16.66 12.61
#